data_AF-A0A6L6LDJ3-F1
#
_entry.id   AF-A0A6L6LDJ3-F1
#
_cell.length_a   1.000
_cell.length_b   1.000
_cell.length_c   1.000
_cell.angle_alpha   90.00
_cell.angle_beta   90.00
_cell.angle_gamma   90.00
#
_symmetry.space_group_name_H-M   'P 1'
#
loop_
_entity.id
_entity.type
_entity.pdbx_description
1 polymer ?
#
loop_
_entity_poly.entity_id
_entity_poly.type
_entity_poly.pdbx_seq_one_letter_code
_entity_poly.pdbx_strand_id
1 'polypeptide(L)'
;MNKQELIKRISELPYSEGPIADIVTVNRNWILESIEQLDKPQEVPVPQFVADYIKYAIENDWDFQDLFKRIEDEEDEELLRWVYHERNQETLVAAWINGYTVEKEKRYIVKMSATKQPLFYNNMYEKIFFSLGDLATRFTRKQLEGLGLGWVFDCPGIEIEEVTE
;
A
#
# COMPACT_ATOMS: atom_id res chain seq x y z
N MET A 1 4.36 8.58 -13.27
CA MET A 1 4.20 10.03 -13.51
C MET A 1 2.92 10.25 -14.29
N ASN A 2 2.04 11.15 -13.85
CA ASN A 2 0.81 11.46 -14.58
C ASN A 2 0.97 12.67 -15.53
N LYS A 3 -0.03 12.90 -16.39
CA LYS A 3 0.00 13.98 -17.38
C LYS A 3 0.21 15.36 -16.76
N GLN A 4 -0.42 15.64 -15.62
CA GLN A 4 -0.30 16.93 -14.95
C GLN A 4 1.10 17.14 -14.38
N GLU A 5 1.69 16.10 -13.81
CA GLU A 5 3.06 16.11 -13.29
C GLU A 5 4.09 16.33 -14.40
N LEU A 6 3.94 15.69 -15.56
CA LEU A 6 4.80 15.94 -16.72
C LEU A 6 4.67 17.37 -17.25
N ILE A 7 3.44 17.88 -17.38
CA ILE A 7 3.19 19.28 -17.81
C ILE A 7 3.88 20.25 -16.85
N LYS A 8 3.71 20.06 -15.54
CA LYS A 8 4.35 20.89 -14.53
C LYS A 8 5.87 20.86 -14.67
N ARG A 9 6.45 19.65 -14.78
CA ARG A 9 7.89 19.48 -14.92
C ARG A 9 8.44 20.15 -16.18
N ILE A 10 7.73 20.08 -17.30
CA ILE A 10 8.10 20.77 -18.54
C ILE A 10 8.01 22.29 -18.36
N SER A 11 6.97 22.81 -17.71
CA SER A 11 6.78 24.24 -17.49
C SER A 11 7.84 24.88 -16.58
N GLU A 12 8.48 24.08 -15.73
CA GLU A 12 9.54 24.50 -14.81
C GLU A 12 10.94 24.38 -15.42
N LEU A 13 11.09 23.85 -16.64
CA LEU A 13 12.38 23.73 -17.29
C LEU A 13 12.98 25.11 -17.59
N PRO A 14 14.30 25.31 -17.36
CA PRO A 14 14.95 26.56 -17.72
C PRO A 14 14.93 26.71 -19.24
N TYR A 15 14.37 27.81 -19.71
CA TYR A 15 14.33 28.17 -21.12
C TYR A 15 15.01 29.51 -21.36
N SER A 16 15.49 29.72 -22.58
CA SER A 16 15.91 31.02 -23.07
C SER A 16 14.71 31.67 -23.75
N GLU A 17 14.21 32.76 -23.17
CA GLU A 17 13.15 33.56 -23.78
C GLU A 17 13.70 34.28 -25.02
N GLY A 18 12.96 34.18 -26.13
CA GLY A 18 13.31 34.81 -27.40
C GLY A 18 12.15 35.64 -27.94
N PRO A 19 12.40 36.60 -28.85
CA PRO A 19 11.36 37.49 -29.37
C PRO A 19 10.27 36.79 -30.19
N ILE A 20 10.45 35.52 -30.56
CA ILE A 20 9.52 34.73 -31.39
C ILE A 20 9.19 33.38 -30.75
N ALA A 21 10.14 32.78 -30.01
CA ALA A 21 9.96 31.48 -29.37
C ALA A 21 10.91 31.31 -28.19
N ASP A 22 10.46 30.51 -27.23
CA ASP A 22 11.26 30.01 -26.10
C ASP A 22 12.06 28.78 -26.54
N ILE A 23 13.34 28.72 -26.14
CA ILE A 23 14.23 27.60 -26.45
C ILE A 23 14.60 26.87 -25.17
N VAL A 24 14.33 25.56 -25.13
CA VAL A 24 14.69 24.67 -24.02
C VAL A 24 15.62 23.56 -24.51
N THR A 25 16.69 23.29 -23.75
CA THR A 25 17.58 22.14 -24.01
C THR A 25 17.16 20.99 -23.10
N VAL A 26 16.82 19.85 -23.72
CA VAL A 26 16.26 18.68 -23.04
C VAL A 26 16.91 17.40 -23.51
N ASN A 27 17.03 16.42 -22.61
CA ASN A 27 17.48 15.08 -22.97
C ASN A 27 16.37 14.37 -23.76
N ARG A 28 16.67 13.93 -24.99
CA ARG A 28 15.71 13.24 -25.86
C ARG A 28 15.16 11.94 -25.23
N ASN A 29 16.02 11.15 -24.59
CA ASN A 29 15.61 9.89 -23.98
C ASN A 29 14.66 10.14 -22.81
N TRP A 30 14.92 11.18 -22.02
CA TRP A 30 14.01 11.58 -20.94
C TRP A 30 12.60 11.90 -21.45
N ILE A 31 12.46 12.58 -22.60
CA ILE A 31 11.14 12.85 -23.21
C ILE A 31 10.46 11.55 -23.62
N LEU A 32 11.18 10.67 -24.34
CA LEU A 32 10.62 9.41 -24.82
C LEU A 32 10.15 8.52 -23.66
N GLU A 33 10.99 8.36 -22.63
CA GLU A 33 10.64 7.62 -21.41
C GLU A 33 9.44 8.26 -20.68
N SER A 34 9.35 9.59 -20.66
CA SER A 34 8.22 10.30 -20.05
C SER A 34 6.91 10.05 -20.79
N ILE A 35 6.94 9.97 -22.12
CA ILE A 35 5.77 9.64 -22.95
C ILE A 35 5.37 8.19 -22.75
N GLU A 36 6.33 7.25 -22.81
CA GLU A 36 6.06 5.82 -22.56
C GLU A 36 5.44 5.58 -21.18
N GLN A 37 5.81 6.35 -20.17
CA GLN A 37 5.19 6.29 -18.85
C GLN A 37 3.75 6.79 -18.80
N LEU A 38 3.33 7.67 -19.72
CA LEU A 38 1.94 8.14 -19.80
C LEU A 38 1.00 7.09 -20.40
N ASP A 39 1.53 6.25 -21.29
CA ASP A 39 0.77 5.16 -21.92
C ASP A 39 0.63 3.94 -21.00
N LYS A 40 1.48 3.85 -19.97
CA LYS A 40 1.36 2.79 -18.96
C LYS A 40 0.13 3.04 -18.07
N PRO A 41 -0.66 1.98 -17.80
CA PRO A 41 -1.72 2.06 -16.81
C PRO A 41 -1.18 2.60 -15.48
N GLN A 42 -1.91 3.54 -14.89
CA GLN A 42 -1.58 4.04 -13.56
C GLN A 42 -2.17 3.09 -12.54
N GLU A 43 -1.40 2.09 -12.18
CA GLU A 43 -1.73 1.17 -11.10
C GLU A 43 -1.95 1.95 -9.79
N VAL A 44 -2.98 1.57 -9.05
CA VAL A 44 -3.28 2.15 -7.74
C VAL A 44 -2.83 1.21 -6.62
N PRO A 45 -2.36 1.74 -5.48
CA PRO A 45 -2.10 0.92 -4.32
C PRO A 45 -3.41 0.42 -3.71
N VAL A 46 -3.48 -0.87 -3.40
CA VAL A 46 -4.61 -1.48 -2.68
C VAL A 46 -4.11 -2.41 -1.57
N PRO A 47 -4.89 -2.60 -0.48
CA PRO A 47 -4.58 -3.62 0.52
C PRO A 47 -4.56 -5.03 -0.05
N GLN A 48 -3.84 -5.95 0.60
CA GLN A 48 -3.71 -7.34 0.17
C GLN A 48 -5.08 -8.06 0.04
N PHE A 49 -6.01 -7.87 0.98
CA PHE A 49 -7.33 -8.51 0.91
C PHE A 49 -8.14 -8.04 -0.32
N VAL A 50 -7.99 -6.79 -0.73
CA VAL A 50 -8.62 -6.25 -1.95
C VAL A 50 -7.97 -6.84 -3.20
N ALA A 51 -6.64 -6.91 -3.21
CA ALA A 51 -5.89 -7.56 -4.29
C ALA A 51 -6.29 -9.02 -4.47
N ASP A 52 -6.46 -9.75 -3.39
CA ASP A 52 -6.89 -11.15 -3.40
C ASP A 52 -8.32 -11.28 -3.95
N TYR A 53 -9.23 -10.37 -3.55
CA TYR A 53 -10.60 -10.34 -4.05
C TYR A 53 -10.69 -10.01 -5.55
N ILE A 54 -9.95 -9.00 -6.04
CA ILE A 54 -9.88 -8.67 -7.47
C ILE A 54 -9.37 -9.87 -8.27
N LYS A 55 -8.30 -10.51 -7.78
CA LYS A 55 -7.73 -11.71 -8.43
C LYS A 55 -8.75 -12.85 -8.49
N TYR A 56 -9.46 -13.10 -7.38
CA TYR A 56 -10.52 -14.11 -7.33
C TYR A 56 -11.63 -13.80 -8.34
N ALA A 57 -12.08 -12.55 -8.43
CA ALA A 57 -13.09 -12.14 -9.40
C ALA A 57 -12.63 -12.37 -10.86
N ILE A 58 -11.39 -12.04 -11.20
CA ILE A 58 -10.80 -12.29 -12.52
C ILE A 58 -10.74 -13.80 -12.81
N GLU A 59 -10.29 -14.62 -11.85
CA GLU A 59 -10.20 -16.08 -12.01
C GLU A 59 -11.57 -16.76 -12.16
N ASN A 60 -12.65 -16.09 -11.76
CA ASN A 60 -14.03 -16.56 -11.90
C ASN A 60 -14.76 -15.90 -13.09
N ASP A 61 -14.05 -15.22 -13.99
CA ASP A 61 -14.60 -14.53 -15.16
C ASP A 61 -15.69 -13.50 -14.83
N TRP A 62 -15.60 -12.85 -13.66
CA TRP A 62 -16.55 -11.80 -13.29
C TRP A 62 -16.29 -10.55 -14.12
N ASP A 63 -17.38 -9.92 -14.58
CA ASP A 63 -17.29 -8.58 -15.11
C ASP A 63 -17.32 -7.53 -13.99
N PHE A 64 -17.18 -6.27 -14.37
CA PHE A 64 -17.16 -5.16 -13.42
C PHE A 64 -18.47 -5.02 -12.62
N GLN A 65 -19.62 -5.35 -13.23
CA GLN A 65 -20.90 -5.32 -12.54
C GLN A 65 -21.00 -6.46 -11.53
N ASP A 66 -20.53 -7.66 -11.90
CA ASP A 66 -20.44 -8.80 -11.00
C ASP A 66 -19.57 -8.49 -9.79
N LEU A 67 -18.41 -7.86 -9.98
CA LEU A 67 -17.51 -7.47 -8.88
C LEU A 67 -18.25 -6.70 -7.79
N PHE A 68 -18.94 -5.60 -8.15
CA PHE A 68 -19.66 -4.78 -7.18
C PHE A 68 -20.88 -5.48 -6.59
N LYS A 69 -21.64 -6.20 -7.42
CA LYS A 69 -22.81 -6.95 -6.94
C LYS A 69 -22.43 -7.97 -5.87
N ARG A 70 -21.28 -8.65 -6.04
CA ARG A 70 -20.81 -9.66 -5.10
C ARG A 70 -20.28 -9.04 -3.81
N ILE A 71 -19.67 -7.86 -3.86
CA ILE A 71 -19.23 -7.14 -2.66
C ILE A 71 -20.44 -6.78 -1.80
N GLU A 72 -21.58 -6.37 -2.38
CA GLU A 72 -22.79 -6.05 -1.60
C GLU A 72 -23.32 -7.22 -0.76
N ASP A 73 -23.08 -8.45 -1.21
CA ASP A 73 -23.51 -9.70 -0.57
C ASP A 73 -22.38 -10.39 0.25
N GLU A 74 -21.22 -9.74 0.39
CA GLU A 74 -20.03 -10.34 1.01
C GLU A 74 -20.11 -10.34 2.55
N GLU A 75 -19.56 -11.38 3.19
CA GLU A 75 -19.51 -11.47 4.68
C GLU A 75 -18.22 -10.86 5.25
N ASP A 76 -17.23 -10.58 4.41
CA ASP A 76 -15.97 -9.95 4.78
C ASP A 76 -16.19 -8.47 5.16
N GLU A 77 -16.33 -8.22 6.46
CA GLU A 77 -16.47 -6.89 7.04
C GLU A 77 -15.30 -5.94 6.68
N GLU A 78 -14.08 -6.48 6.48
CA GLU A 78 -12.90 -5.68 6.14
C GLU A 78 -13.02 -5.15 4.70
N LEU A 79 -13.45 -6.01 3.77
CA LEU A 79 -13.72 -5.62 2.39
C LEU A 79 -14.88 -4.62 2.30
N LEU A 80 -16.01 -4.90 2.95
CA LEU A 80 -17.18 -4.01 2.96
C LEU A 80 -16.84 -2.63 3.52
N ARG A 81 -16.09 -2.59 4.64
CA ARG A 81 -15.66 -1.34 5.27
C ARG A 81 -14.74 -0.55 4.34
N TRP A 82 -13.73 -1.20 3.77
CA TRP A 82 -12.78 -0.54 2.89
C TRP A 82 -13.47 0.04 1.65
N VAL A 83 -14.39 -0.71 1.04
CA VAL A 83 -15.12 -0.23 -0.14
C VAL A 83 -16.10 0.88 0.22
N TYR A 84 -17.02 0.66 1.18
CA TYR A 84 -18.16 1.57 1.39
C TYR A 84 -17.97 2.58 2.53
N HIS A 85 -17.36 2.20 3.65
CA HIS A 85 -17.19 3.11 4.79
C HIS A 85 -16.03 4.08 4.56
N GLU A 86 -14.92 3.56 4.03
CA GLU A 86 -13.74 4.37 3.67
C GLU A 86 -13.87 4.99 2.27
N ARG A 87 -14.93 4.62 1.54
CA ARG A 87 -15.31 5.18 0.22
C ARG A 87 -14.26 4.95 -0.87
N ASN A 88 -13.62 3.78 -0.87
CA ASN A 88 -12.61 3.40 -1.86
C ASN A 88 -13.19 2.79 -3.16
N GLN A 89 -14.47 3.05 -3.47
CA GLN A 89 -15.13 2.52 -4.67
C GLN A 89 -14.38 2.94 -5.95
N GLU A 90 -14.03 4.22 -6.08
CA GLU A 90 -13.26 4.71 -7.23
C GLU A 90 -11.86 4.11 -7.30
N THR A 91 -11.21 3.88 -6.16
CA THR A 91 -9.92 3.18 -6.07
C THR A 91 -10.05 1.74 -6.55
N LEU A 92 -11.10 1.02 -6.14
CA LEU A 92 -11.39 -0.33 -6.62
C LEU A 92 -11.61 -0.35 -8.13
N VAL A 93 -12.35 0.62 -8.69
CA VAL A 93 -12.53 0.75 -10.14
C VAL A 93 -11.19 0.97 -10.84
N ALA A 94 -10.37 1.89 -10.32
CA ALA A 94 -9.08 2.17 -10.88
C ALA A 94 -8.17 0.94 -10.85
N ALA A 95 -8.18 0.18 -9.74
CA ALA A 95 -7.45 -1.08 -9.58
C ALA A 95 -7.87 -2.14 -10.59
N TRP A 96 -9.19 -2.25 -10.82
CA TRP A 96 -9.76 -3.19 -11.79
C TRP A 96 -9.36 -2.85 -13.23
N ILE A 97 -9.44 -1.58 -13.63
CA ILE A 97 -9.21 -1.14 -15.01
C ILE A 97 -7.73 -1.01 -15.33
N ASN A 98 -6.96 -0.39 -14.44
CA ASN A 98 -5.57 -0.01 -14.68
C ASN A 98 -4.57 -1.00 -14.07
N GLY A 99 -5.04 -2.03 -13.36
CA GLY A 99 -4.20 -2.85 -12.49
C GLY A 99 -3.89 -2.15 -11.16
N TYR A 100 -3.18 -2.86 -10.29
CA TYR A 100 -2.90 -2.39 -8.94
C TYR A 100 -1.53 -2.86 -8.45
N THR A 101 -1.01 -2.11 -7.48
CA THR A 101 0.10 -2.56 -6.63
C THR A 101 -0.45 -2.92 -5.27
N VAL A 102 0.14 -3.92 -4.62
CA VAL A 102 -0.23 -4.26 -3.24
C VAL A 102 0.50 -3.33 -2.28
N GLU A 103 -0.24 -2.65 -1.41
CA GLU A 103 0.33 -1.91 -0.30
C GLU A 103 1.15 -2.86 0.59
N LYS A 104 2.42 -2.52 0.81
CA LYS A 104 3.24 -3.27 1.75
C LYS A 104 2.60 -3.19 3.13
N GLU A 105 2.13 -4.33 3.65
CA GLU A 105 1.52 -4.39 4.97
C GLU A 105 2.56 -3.94 6.01
N LYS A 106 2.19 -2.92 6.80
CA LYS A 106 3.06 -2.40 7.86
C LYS A 106 3.32 -3.49 8.89
N ARG A 107 4.60 -3.74 9.14
CA ARG A 107 5.03 -4.65 10.20
C ARG A 107 5.66 -3.86 11.34
N TYR A 108 5.56 -4.43 12.53
CA TYR A 108 5.97 -3.81 13.77
C TYR A 108 6.87 -4.75 14.54
N ILE A 109 7.96 -4.20 15.05
CA ILE A 109 8.74 -4.82 16.12
C ILE A 109 8.30 -4.16 17.43
N VAL A 110 7.78 -4.99 18.33
CA VAL A 110 7.32 -4.57 19.66
C VAL A 110 8.44 -4.79 20.67
N LYS A 111 8.83 -3.77 21.42
CA LYS A 111 9.87 -3.87 22.46
C LYS A 111 9.38 -3.29 23.78
N MET A 112 9.83 -3.85 24.90
CA MET A 112 9.66 -3.20 26.20
C MET A 112 10.53 -1.94 26.27
N SER A 113 9.95 -0.79 26.61
CA SER A 113 10.69 0.48 26.62
C SER A 113 11.86 0.48 27.60
N ALA A 114 11.68 -0.15 28.78
CA ALA A 114 12.66 -0.15 29.86
C ALA A 114 13.81 -1.14 29.64
N THR A 115 13.51 -2.36 29.18
CA THR A 115 14.51 -3.43 29.05
C THR A 115 14.99 -3.66 27.62
N LYS A 116 14.34 -3.02 26.63
CA LYS A 116 14.59 -3.17 25.19
C LYS A 116 14.39 -4.59 24.66
N GLN A 117 13.80 -5.46 25.45
CA GLN A 117 13.49 -6.84 25.08
C GLN A 117 12.42 -6.86 23.98
N PRO A 118 12.66 -7.50 22.83
CA PRO A 118 11.69 -7.61 21.76
C PRO A 118 10.67 -8.71 22.03
N LEU A 119 9.45 -8.51 21.54
CA LEU A 119 8.43 -9.54 21.48
C LEU A 119 8.82 -10.56 20.41
N PHE A 120 8.80 -11.83 20.81
CA PHE A 120 9.19 -12.94 19.96
C PHE A 120 8.11 -14.01 19.97
N TYR A 121 7.80 -14.53 18.78
CA TYR A 121 6.99 -15.72 18.60
C TYR A 121 7.88 -16.92 18.32
N ASN A 122 7.82 -17.92 19.19
CA ASN A 122 8.53 -19.18 19.04
C ASN A 122 7.62 -20.21 18.35
N ASN A 123 7.88 -20.47 17.06
CA ASN A 123 7.10 -21.43 16.26
C ASN A 123 7.17 -22.88 16.81
N MET A 124 8.26 -23.29 17.47
CA MET A 124 8.41 -24.67 17.96
C MET A 124 7.48 -24.97 19.14
N TYR A 125 7.19 -23.96 19.94
CA TYR A 125 6.37 -24.10 21.16
C TYR A 125 5.06 -23.32 21.10
N GLU A 126 4.77 -22.66 19.97
CA GLU A 126 3.60 -21.81 19.76
C GLU A 126 3.41 -20.79 20.89
N LYS A 127 4.51 -20.18 21.33
CA LYS A 127 4.53 -19.25 22.49
C LYS A 127 5.04 -17.88 22.11
N ILE A 128 4.42 -16.86 22.71
CA ILE A 128 4.83 -15.47 22.60
C ILE A 128 5.37 -14.99 23.95
N PHE A 129 6.54 -14.36 23.92
CA PHE A 129 7.15 -13.76 25.10
C PHE A 129 8.14 -12.67 24.70
N PHE A 130 8.47 -11.78 25.63
CA PHE A 130 9.57 -10.84 25.46
C PHE A 130 10.91 -11.58 25.63
N SER A 131 11.70 -11.63 24.56
CA SER A 131 12.97 -12.33 24.50
C SER A 131 14.05 -11.60 25.31
N LEU A 132 14.94 -12.34 25.95
CA LEU A 132 16.14 -11.78 26.61
C LEU A 132 17.27 -11.47 25.62
N GLY A 133 17.19 -11.95 24.37
CA GLY A 133 18.14 -11.63 23.29
C GLY A 133 17.48 -10.88 22.15
N ASP A 134 18.23 -10.63 21.06
CA ASP A 134 17.81 -9.77 19.95
C ASP A 134 16.83 -10.42 18.95
N LEU A 135 16.29 -11.59 19.27
CA LEU A 135 15.30 -12.27 18.44
C LEU A 135 13.98 -11.52 18.49
N ALA A 136 13.63 -10.84 17.39
CA ALA A 136 12.40 -10.10 17.23
C ALA A 136 11.55 -10.71 16.12
N THR A 137 10.26 -10.90 16.38
CA THR A 137 9.29 -11.24 15.33
C THR A 137 8.68 -9.95 14.79
N ARG A 138 8.55 -9.86 13.47
CA ARG A 138 7.87 -8.75 12.79
C ARG A 138 6.38 -9.09 12.66
N PHE A 139 5.55 -8.44 13.44
CA PHE A 139 4.11 -8.69 13.45
C PHE A 139 3.37 -7.65 12.64
N THR A 140 2.29 -8.04 11.99
CA THR A 140 1.31 -7.07 11.48
C THR A 140 0.42 -6.60 12.63
N ARG A 141 -0.28 -5.48 12.45
CA ARG A 141 -1.24 -5.01 13.46
C ARG A 141 -2.33 -6.06 13.72
N LYS A 142 -2.88 -6.65 12.65
CA LYS A 142 -3.90 -7.70 12.70
C LYS A 142 -3.44 -8.94 13.48
N GLN A 143 -2.17 -9.34 13.32
CA GLN A 143 -1.59 -10.42 14.12
C GLN A 143 -1.56 -10.08 15.62
N LEU A 144 -1.09 -8.89 15.99
CA LEU A 144 -1.04 -8.46 17.39
C LEU A 144 -2.45 -8.38 18.00
N GLU A 145 -3.41 -7.82 17.28
CA GLU A 145 -4.81 -7.73 17.71
C GLU A 145 -5.45 -9.11 17.86
N GLY A 146 -5.24 -10.01 16.90
CA GLY A 146 -5.73 -11.41 16.96
C GLY A 146 -5.13 -12.22 18.11
N LEU A 147 -3.94 -11.85 18.59
CA LEU A 147 -3.29 -12.43 19.76
C LEU A 147 -3.73 -11.80 21.10
N GLY A 148 -4.66 -10.84 21.07
CA GLY A 148 -5.06 -10.07 22.24
C GLY A 148 -4.00 -9.08 22.73
N LEU A 149 -2.99 -8.80 21.89
CA LEU A 149 -1.89 -7.87 22.15
C LEU A 149 -2.09 -6.52 21.47
N GLY A 150 -3.31 -6.18 21.02
CA GLY A 150 -3.61 -4.87 20.43
C GLY A 150 -3.27 -3.68 21.36
N TRP A 151 -3.30 -3.89 22.68
CA TRP A 151 -2.99 -2.88 23.69
C TRP A 151 -1.55 -2.34 23.60
N VAL A 152 -0.64 -3.03 22.91
CA VAL A 152 0.77 -2.61 22.79
C VAL A 152 0.92 -1.26 22.09
N PHE A 153 -0.02 -0.88 21.21
CA PHE A 153 -0.02 0.40 20.51
C PHE A 153 -0.41 1.59 21.40
N ASP A 154 -1.09 1.33 22.52
CA ASP A 154 -1.57 2.37 23.45
C ASP A 154 -0.76 2.38 24.77
N CYS A 155 0.28 1.55 24.89
CA CYS A 155 1.05 1.39 26.12
C CYS A 155 2.33 2.25 26.12
N PRO A 156 2.47 3.22 27.04
CA PRO A 156 3.69 4.03 27.13
C PRO A 156 4.95 3.23 27.48
N GLY A 157 4.77 2.05 28.10
CA GLY A 157 5.85 1.12 28.45
C GLY A 157 6.34 0.28 27.28
N ILE A 158 5.79 0.47 26.08
CA ILE A 158 6.15 -0.24 24.86
C ILE A 158 6.73 0.73 23.83
N GLU A 159 7.75 0.26 23.13
CA GLU A 159 8.32 0.88 21.94
C GLU A 159 7.87 0.08 20.71
N ILE A 160 7.27 0.77 19.74
CA ILE A 160 6.82 0.20 18.47
C ILE A 160 7.71 0.76 17.37
N GLU A 161 8.40 -0.14 16.67
CA GLU A 161 9.22 0.19 15.50
C GLU A 161 8.50 -0.32 14.24
N GLU A 162 8.02 0.60 13.40
CA GLU A 162 7.47 0.27 12.09
C GLU A 162 8.62 -0.14 11.14
N VAL A 163 8.53 -1.33 10.56
CA VAL A 163 9.50 -1.87 9.62
C VAL A 163 8.78 -2.18 8.30
N THR A 164 9.31 -1.62 7.21
CA THR A 164 8.90 -1.97 5.85
C THR A 164 9.71 -3.17 5.37
N GLU A 165 9.07 -4.07 4.62
CA GLU A 165 9.73 -5.16 3.90
C GLU A 165 10.55 -4.66 2.70
#